data_AF-A0A482XGU2-F1
#
_entry.id   AF-A0A482XGU2-F1
#
_cell.length_a   1.000
_cell.length_b   1.000
_cell.length_c   1.000
_cell.angle_alpha   90.00
_cell.angle_beta   90.00
_cell.angle_gamma   90.00
#
_symmetry.space_group_name_H-M   'P 1'
#
loop_
_entity.id
_entity.type
_entity.pdbx_description
1 polymer ?
#
loop_
_entity_poly.entity_id
_entity_poly.type
_entity_poly.pdbx_seq_one_letter_code
_entity_poly.pdbx_strand_id
1 'polypeptide(L)'
;MMSVTLIVFLVILVIAIFSRKTESAPVSAEIPETRSLKQLDSITKCPFEVKEDYDPERTPQRIQKVVCKPIPCQDCDAEFHCVQATVEFEVFYKSGGKPSQLPIEYGCYYTKLDAESVEINNLPEVST
;
A
#
# COMPACT_ATOMS: atom_id res chain seq x y z
N MET A 1 49.09 -1.96 45.56
CA MET A 1 47.73 -1.49 45.87
C MET A 1 47.32 -0.49 44.81
N MET A 2 46.56 -0.92 43.78
CA MET A 2 46.11 0.00 42.73
C MET A 2 45.02 0.91 43.31
N SER A 3 45.23 2.22 43.17
CA SER A 3 44.36 3.27 43.71
C SER A 3 42.94 3.16 43.14
N VAL A 4 41.94 3.19 44.01
CA VAL A 4 40.50 3.10 43.69
C VAL A 4 40.09 4.11 42.61
N THR A 5 40.77 5.26 42.55
CA THR A 5 40.61 6.28 41.50
C THR A 5 40.92 5.80 40.09
N LEU A 6 41.88 4.88 39.92
CA LEU A 6 42.24 4.35 38.60
C LEU A 6 41.16 3.42 38.04
N ILE A 7 40.49 2.68 38.93
CA ILE A 7 39.41 1.75 38.58
C ILE A 7 38.17 2.54 38.16
N VAL A 8 37.83 3.60 38.90
CA VAL A 8 36.69 4.47 38.55
C VAL A 8 36.91 5.14 37.19
N PHE A 9 38.13 5.60 36.90
CA PHE A 9 38.46 6.20 35.60
C PHE A 9 38.31 5.21 34.45
N LEU A 10 38.76 3.96 34.63
CA LEU A 10 38.62 2.91 33.61
C LEU A 10 37.15 2.56 33.35
N VAL A 11 36.32 2.50 34.40
CA VAL A 11 34.88 2.22 34.26
C VAL A 11 34.17 3.33 33.48
N ILE A 12 34.47 4.60 33.78
CA ILE A 12 33.89 5.75 33.06
C ILE A 12 34.35 5.76 31.60
N LEU A 13 35.63 5.46 31.34
CA LEU A 13 36.17 5.41 29.98
C LEU A 13 35.51 4.30 29.15
N VAL A 14 35.29 3.12 29.75
CA VAL A 14 34.61 2.00 29.10
C VAL A 14 33.16 2.36 28.78
N ILE A 15 32.41 2.96 29.71
CA ILE A 15 31.03 3.40 29.46
C ILE A 15 30.97 4.45 28.34
N ALA A 16 31.90 5.41 28.31
CA ALA A 16 31.95 6.43 27.26
C ALA A 16 32.26 5.87 25.86
N ILE A 17 33.01 4.76 25.78
CA ILE A 17 33.32 4.07 24.51
C ILE A 17 32.11 3.24 24.05
N PHE A 18 31.39 2.58 24.97
CA PHE A 18 30.20 1.79 24.64
C PHE A 18 28.99 2.64 24.23
N SER A 19 28.85 3.87 24.74
CA SER A 19 27.74 4.76 24.37
C SER A 19 27.87 5.41 22.99
N ARG A 20 28.97 5.20 22.26
CA ARG A 20 29.27 5.92 21.01
C ARG A 20 28.88 5.21 19.72
N LYS A 21 28.22 4.05 19.77
CA LYS A 21 28.02 3.24 18.56
C LYS A 21 26.65 2.60 18.43
N THR A 22 25.60 3.41 18.47
CA THR A 22 24.31 3.02 17.85
C THR A 22 23.56 4.24 17.33
N GLU A 23 24.22 5.07 16.53
CA GLU A 23 23.48 5.95 15.63
C GLU A 23 23.11 5.11 14.40
N SER A 24 22.01 4.36 14.52
CA SER A 24 21.35 3.79 13.36
C SER A 24 20.89 4.96 12.51
N ALA A 25 21.56 5.20 11.38
CA ALA A 25 21.06 6.11 10.36
C ALA A 25 19.58 5.76 10.11
N PRO A 26 18.68 6.76 9.98
CA PRO A 26 17.30 6.47 9.62
C PRO A 26 17.36 5.71 8.31
N VAL A 27 16.85 4.47 8.31
CA VAL A 27 16.64 3.69 7.10
C VAL A 27 15.66 4.53 6.29
N SER A 28 16.19 5.27 5.31
CA SER A 28 15.41 5.89 4.26
C SER A 28 14.80 4.76 3.48
N ALA A 29 13.62 4.31 3.90
CA ALA A 29 12.76 3.48 3.08
C ALA A 29 12.45 4.33 1.85
N GLU A 30 13.20 4.11 0.77
CA GLU A 30 12.79 4.57 -0.55
C GLU A 30 11.44 3.93 -0.80
N ILE A 31 10.37 4.70 -0.56
CA ILE A 31 9.03 4.33 -1.00
C ILE A 31 9.19 4.18 -2.51
N PRO A 32 9.00 2.97 -3.08
CA PRO A 32 9.13 2.80 -4.52
C PRO A 32 8.25 3.85 -5.17
N GLU A 33 8.80 4.59 -6.15
CA GLU A 33 8.10 5.67 -6.82
C GLU A 33 6.71 5.19 -7.23
N THR A 34 5.69 5.56 -6.44
CA THR A 34 4.31 5.24 -6.74
C THR A 34 3.97 6.05 -7.97
N ARG A 35 4.10 5.42 -9.15
CA ARG A 35 3.53 5.96 -10.38
C ARG A 35 2.09 6.31 -10.06
N SER A 36 1.72 7.57 -10.25
CA SER A 36 0.36 8.01 -9.99
C SER A 36 -0.61 7.19 -10.83
N LEU A 37 -1.81 6.89 -10.32
CA LEU A 37 -2.83 6.14 -11.06
C LEU A 37 -3.11 6.74 -12.46
N LYS A 38 -2.96 8.06 -12.61
CA LYS A 38 -3.06 8.76 -13.91
C LYS A 38 -1.99 8.34 -14.92
N GLN A 39 -0.80 7.96 -14.48
CA GLN A 39 0.29 7.49 -15.34
C GLN A 39 0.12 6.03 -15.77
N LEU A 40 -0.79 5.27 -15.13
CA LEU A 40 -1.05 3.88 -15.47
C LEU A 40 -2.13 3.72 -16.56
N ASP A 41 -2.99 4.72 -16.78
CA ASP A 41 -4.02 4.70 -17.84
C ASP A 41 -3.43 4.57 -19.25
N SER A 42 -2.22 5.11 -19.47
CA SER A 42 -1.55 5.04 -20.78
C SER A 42 -0.79 3.74 -21.04
N ILE A 43 -0.67 2.86 -20.04
CA ILE A 43 0.14 1.63 -20.10
C ILE A 43 -0.76 0.38 -19.99
N THR A 44 -1.95 0.53 -19.42
CA THR A 44 -2.91 -0.56 -19.25
C THR A 44 -3.55 -0.98 -20.58
N LYS A 45 -3.82 -2.29 -20.68
CA LYS A 45 -4.62 -2.89 -21.77
C LYS A 45 -6.12 -2.64 -21.58
N CYS A 46 -6.53 -2.31 -20.35
CA CYS A 46 -7.88 -1.95 -19.98
C CYS A 46 -7.95 -0.49 -19.54
N PRO A 47 -8.37 0.41 -20.45
CA PRO A 47 -8.46 1.83 -20.17
C PRO A 47 -9.41 2.13 -19.02
N PHE A 48 -9.07 3.14 -18.22
CA PHE A 48 -9.88 3.51 -17.06
C PHE A 48 -9.94 5.02 -16.87
N GLU A 49 -10.75 5.44 -15.90
CA GLU A 49 -10.83 6.80 -15.42
C GLU A 49 -10.65 6.83 -13.91
N VAL A 50 -9.91 7.80 -13.40
CA VAL A 50 -9.83 8.05 -11.96
C VAL A 50 -10.92 9.05 -11.58
N LYS A 51 -11.84 8.62 -10.72
CA LYS A 51 -12.86 9.46 -10.10
C LYS A 51 -12.55 9.68 -8.64
N GLU A 52 -13.04 10.78 -8.08
CA GLU A 52 -12.95 11.04 -6.64
C GLU A 52 -14.34 11.02 -6.03
N ASP A 53 -14.47 10.28 -4.93
CA ASP A 53 -15.67 10.18 -4.13
C ASP A 53 -15.47 10.98 -2.83
N TYR A 54 -16.29 12.00 -2.62
CA TYR A 54 -16.22 12.85 -1.44
C TYR A 54 -17.46 12.67 -0.57
N ASP A 55 -17.23 12.34 0.70
CA ASP A 55 -18.27 12.26 1.74
C ASP A 55 -17.76 12.95 3.02
N PRO A 56 -18.37 14.08 3.43
CA PRO A 56 -17.92 14.82 4.61
C PRO A 56 -18.16 14.09 5.94
N GLU A 57 -19.04 13.09 5.95
CA GLU A 57 -19.43 12.31 7.13
C GLU A 57 -18.60 11.03 7.29
N ARG A 58 -17.72 10.73 6.33
CA ARG A 58 -16.90 9.52 6.29
C ARG A 58 -15.43 9.82 6.54
N THR A 59 -14.71 8.89 7.16
CA THR A 59 -13.25 8.88 7.24
C THR A 59 -12.73 7.63 6.51
N PRO A 60 -11.87 7.78 5.48
CA PRO A 60 -11.44 9.04 4.86
C PRO A 60 -12.57 9.72 4.07
N GLN A 61 -12.52 11.06 4.00
CA GLN A 61 -13.54 11.86 3.31
C GLN A 61 -13.42 11.76 1.79
N ARG A 62 -12.20 11.70 1.27
CA ARG A 62 -11.92 11.54 -0.17
C ARG A 62 -11.37 10.16 -0.43
N ILE A 63 -11.98 9.45 -1.38
CA ILE A 63 -11.50 8.17 -1.88
C ILE A 63 -11.38 8.26 -3.38
N GLN A 64 -10.25 7.81 -3.93
CA GLN A 64 -10.09 7.68 -5.38
C GLN A 64 -10.63 6.32 -5.83
N LYS A 65 -11.40 6.36 -6.92
CA LYS A 65 -12.01 5.21 -7.59
C LYS A 65 -11.43 5.09 -8.99
N VAL A 66 -11.20 3.87 -9.45
CA VAL A 66 -10.74 3.55 -10.81
C VAL A 66 -11.86 2.86 -11.55
N VAL A 67 -12.49 3.56 -12.48
CA VAL A 67 -13.65 3.07 -13.23
C VAL A 67 -13.23 2.64 -14.63
N CYS A 68 -13.52 1.40 -15.01
CA CYS A 68 -13.19 0.90 -16.34
C CYS A 68 -14.02 1.58 -17.41
N LYS A 69 -13.38 1.98 -18.50
CA LYS A 69 -14.10 2.49 -19.68
C LYS A 69 -14.79 1.31 -20.37
N PRO A 70 -16.01 1.49 -20.90
CA PRO A 70 -16.73 0.46 -21.66
C PRO A 70 -16.18 0.33 -23.08
N ILE A 71 -14.87 0.13 -23.19
CA ILE A 71 -14.13 0.02 -24.45
C ILE A 71 -13.50 -1.38 -24.45
N PRO A 72 -13.41 -2.07 -25.60
CA PRO A 72 -12.67 -3.33 -25.69
C PRO A 72 -11.24 -3.16 -25.18
N CYS A 73 -10.65 -4.27 -24.74
CA CYS A 73 -9.23 -4.27 -24.45
C CYS A 73 -8.44 -3.79 -25.70
N GLN A 74 -7.43 -2.96 -25.47
CA GLN A 74 -6.51 -2.52 -26.52
C GLN A 74 -5.48 -3.61 -26.85
N ASP A 75 -5.47 -4.07 -28.10
CA ASP A 75 -4.59 -5.16 -28.59
C ASP A 75 -4.66 -6.45 -27.76
N CYS A 76 -5.84 -6.81 -27.24
CA CYS A 76 -6.08 -8.17 -26.75
C CYS A 76 -6.70 -9.05 -27.84
N ASP A 77 -6.56 -10.36 -27.66
CA ASP A 77 -7.38 -11.35 -28.37
C ASP A 77 -8.86 -11.20 -27.98
N ALA A 78 -9.76 -11.59 -28.89
CA ALA A 78 -11.21 -11.41 -28.75
C ALA A 78 -11.84 -12.13 -27.54
N GLU A 79 -11.13 -13.09 -26.95
CA GLU A 79 -11.57 -13.85 -25.78
C GLU A 79 -11.28 -13.15 -24.43
N PHE A 80 -10.52 -12.05 -24.45
CA PHE A 80 -10.20 -11.28 -23.26
C PHE A 80 -11.11 -10.07 -23.12
N HIS A 81 -11.54 -9.82 -21.89
CA HIS A 81 -12.47 -8.77 -21.52
C HIS A 81 -11.89 -7.94 -20.38
N CYS A 82 -12.13 -6.64 -20.43
CA CYS A 82 -11.84 -5.76 -19.31
C CYS A 82 -12.93 -5.89 -18.25
N VAL A 83 -12.51 -6.17 -17.02
CA VAL A 83 -13.39 -6.33 -15.87
C VAL A 83 -13.02 -5.32 -14.78
N GLN A 84 -14.05 -4.79 -14.13
CA GLN A 84 -13.92 -3.94 -12.96
C GLN A 84 -13.54 -4.80 -11.76
N ALA A 85 -12.44 -4.47 -11.09
CA ALA A 85 -12.16 -4.99 -9.77
C ALA A 85 -12.67 -4.05 -8.70
N THR A 86 -13.17 -4.66 -7.64
CA THR A 86 -13.68 -4.00 -6.45
C THR A 86 -12.94 -4.54 -5.24
N VAL A 87 -12.60 -3.67 -4.31
CA VAL A 87 -12.04 -4.04 -3.00
C VAL A 87 -12.95 -3.49 -1.91
N GLU A 88 -13.09 -4.23 -0.81
CA GLU A 88 -13.77 -3.73 0.38
C GLU A 88 -12.81 -2.86 1.18
N PHE A 89 -13.18 -1.59 1.36
CA PHE A 89 -12.40 -0.63 2.11
C PHE A 89 -13.12 -0.29 3.42
N GLU A 90 -12.42 -0.36 4.54
CA GLU A 90 -12.99 -0.01 5.83
C GLU A 90 -13.09 1.52 5.98
N VAL A 91 -14.29 2.00 6.31
CA VAL A 91 -14.57 3.43 6.50
C VAL A 91 -15.33 3.68 7.79
N PHE A 92 -15.16 4.86 8.36
CA PHE A 92 -15.84 5.27 9.59
C PHE A 92 -16.79 6.42 9.31
N TYR A 93 -18.05 6.28 9.71
CA TYR A 93 -19.05 7.35 9.60
C TYR A 93 -19.19 8.08 10.94
N LYS A 94 -19.30 9.42 10.94
CA LYS A 94 -19.47 10.21 12.18
C LYS A 94 -20.70 9.79 12.99
N SER A 95 -21.75 9.33 12.32
CA SER A 95 -22.99 8.86 12.93
C SER A 95 -22.93 7.41 13.47
N GLY A 96 -21.89 6.64 13.11
CA GLY A 96 -21.78 5.23 13.41
C GLY A 96 -20.51 4.91 14.21
N GLY A 97 -20.66 4.41 15.44
CA GLY A 97 -19.54 4.02 16.29
C GLY A 97 -18.81 2.74 15.85
N LYS A 98 -19.13 2.17 14.68
CA LYS A 98 -18.51 0.96 14.13
C LYS A 98 -18.04 1.22 12.70
N PRO A 99 -16.89 0.65 12.30
CA PRO A 99 -16.46 0.67 10.91
C PRO A 99 -17.47 -0.03 9.99
N SER A 100 -17.60 0.49 8.79
CA SER A 100 -18.40 -0.05 7.69
C SER A 100 -17.49 -0.49 6.55
N GLN A 101 -17.85 -1.56 5.86
CA GLN A 101 -17.20 -1.95 4.62
C GLN A 101 -17.81 -1.17 3.46
N LEU A 102 -16.97 -0.56 2.64
CA LEU A 102 -17.35 0.19 1.46
C LEU A 102 -16.67 -0.44 0.23
N PRO A 103 -17.44 -1.01 -0.71
CA PRO A 103 -16.87 -1.47 -1.96
C PRO A 103 -16.34 -0.28 -2.77
N ILE A 104 -15.08 -0.36 -3.19
CA ILE A 104 -14.40 0.66 -3.98
C ILE A 104 -13.87 0.02 -5.27
N GLU A 105 -14.20 0.65 -6.40
CA GLU A 105 -13.62 0.34 -7.70
C GLU A 105 -12.12 0.67 -7.68
N TYR A 106 -11.26 -0.36 -7.66
CA TYR A 106 -9.82 -0.18 -7.42
C TYR A 106 -8.97 -0.29 -8.69
N GLY A 107 -9.46 -1.02 -9.70
CA GLY A 107 -8.68 -1.24 -10.91
C GLY A 107 -9.44 -1.96 -12.01
N CYS A 108 -8.80 -2.05 -13.15
CA CYS A 108 -9.30 -2.73 -14.34
C CYS A 108 -8.30 -3.78 -14.77
N TYR A 109 -8.79 -4.99 -15.02
CA TYR A 109 -7.96 -6.14 -15.38
C TYR A 109 -8.53 -6.76 -16.65
N TYR A 110 -7.67 -7.26 -17.53
CA TYR A 110 -8.11 -8.06 -18.67
C TYR A 110 -8.10 -9.53 -18.25
N THR A 111 -9.20 -10.24 -18.50
CA THR A 111 -9.32 -11.66 -18.17
C THR A 111 -10.15 -12.37 -19.23
N LYS A 112 -9.98 -13.68 -19.32
CA LYS A 112 -10.86 -14.55 -20.09
C LYS A 112 -12.03 -14.97 -19.18
N LEU A 113 -13.27 -14.71 -19.60
CA LEU A 113 -14.46 -14.94 -18.76
C LEU A 113 -14.70 -16.43 -18.44
N ASP A 114 -14.09 -17.33 -19.20
CA ASP A 114 -14.18 -18.79 -19.04
C ASP A 114 -12.94 -19.39 -18.36
N ALA A 115 -12.02 -18.58 -17.81
CA ALA A 115 -10.88 -19.09 -17.07
C ALA A 115 -11.35 -19.65 -15.71
N GLU A 116 -11.05 -20.92 -15.44
CA GLU A 116 -11.26 -21.56 -14.14
C GLU A 116 -10.76 -20.67 -13.00
N SER A 117 -11.51 -20.60 -11.90
CA SER A 117 -11.20 -19.79 -10.73
C SER A 117 -9.74 -19.98 -10.29
N VAL A 118 -8.92 -18.96 -10.43
CA VAL A 118 -7.56 -18.97 -9.91
C VAL A 118 -7.63 -18.60 -8.43
N GLU A 119 -7.51 -19.59 -7.55
CA GLU A 119 -7.25 -19.33 -6.13
C GLU A 119 -5.90 -18.64 -5.98
N ILE A 120 -5.89 -17.40 -5.51
CA ILE A 120 -4.66 -16.69 -5.13
C ILE A 120 -4.21 -17.24 -3.77
N ASN A 121 -3.51 -18.37 -3.79
CA ASN A 121 -3.02 -19.04 -2.58
C ASN A 121 -1.72 -18.47 -2.01
N ASN A 122 -1.22 -17.34 -2.54
CA ASN A 122 0.04 -16.73 -2.10
C ASN A 122 -0.10 -15.21 -1.95
N LEU A 123 -0.81 -14.77 -0.91
CA LEU A 123 -0.51 -13.47 -0.34
C LEU A 123 0.83 -13.62 0.40
N PRO A 124 1.86 -12.80 0.13
CA PRO A 124 3.08 -12.84 0.92
C PRO A 124 2.71 -12.54 2.37
N GLU A 125 3.03 -13.48 3.27
CA GLU A 125 2.88 -13.27 4.70
C GLU A 125 3.62 -12.00 5.08
N VAL A 126 2.89 -11.01 5.59
CA VAL A 126 3.49 -9.85 6.22
C VAL A 126 4.06 -10.34 7.54
N SER A 127 5.34 -10.70 7.53
CA SER A 127 6.09 -10.98 8.75
C SER A 127 6.04 -9.74 9.64
N THR A 128 5.39 -9.90 10.81
CA THR A 128 5.27 -8.89 11.87
C THR A 128 6.54 -8.80 12.71
#